data_AF-A0A1G3I7A4-F1
#
_entry.id   AF-A0A1G3I7A4-F1
#
_cell.length_a   1.000
_cell.length_b   1.000
_cell.length_c   1.000
_cell.angle_alpha   90.00
_cell.angle_beta   90.00
_cell.angle_gamma   90.00
#
_symmetry.space_group_name_H-M   'P 1'
#
loop_
_entity.id
_entity.type
_entity.pdbx_description
1 polymer ?
#
loop_
_entity_poly.entity_id
_entity_poly.type
_entity_poly.pdbx_seq_one_letter_code
_entity_poly.pdbx_strand_id
1 'polypeptide(L)'
;MTADLFTALVPVICVVFLIVGHIFAYRLAPALGAPLTLGIGFLGGFLVFSALQGMVFPLDDPSWNDFGNGIADLLAYLALAYTYFHFVNMGETARRVRILIEMNRFPDGLDREEIHFLYNAREMIDRRIKRLSDTGQIFEQNGRLYIGNQTVRVMAVIIALFKRLIFVNRLQT
;
A
#
# COMPACT_ATOMS: atom_id res chain seq x y z
N MET A 1 -20.05 26.36 -5.33
CA MET A 1 -18.91 25.91 -6.15
C MET A 1 -17.67 25.58 -5.32
N THR A 2 -17.18 26.45 -4.41
CA THR A 2 -16.01 26.13 -3.56
C THR A 2 -16.33 25.10 -2.47
N ALA A 3 -17.52 25.19 -1.86
CA ALA A 3 -17.98 24.22 -0.85
C ALA A 3 -18.21 22.82 -1.45
N ASP A 4 -18.89 22.73 -2.59
CA ASP A 4 -19.19 21.44 -3.24
C ASP A 4 -17.92 20.69 -3.66
N LEU A 5 -16.92 21.41 -4.16
CA LEU A 5 -15.63 20.84 -4.51
C LEU A 5 -14.87 20.34 -3.26
N PHE A 6 -14.99 21.06 -2.14
CA PHE A 6 -14.38 20.65 -0.88
C PHE A 6 -15.01 19.36 -0.36
N THR A 7 -16.35 19.27 -0.35
CA THR A 7 -17.10 18.07 0.07
C THR A 7 -16.71 16.86 -0.77
N ALA A 8 -16.62 17.01 -2.10
CA ALA A 8 -16.20 15.94 -3.00
C ALA A 8 -14.76 15.45 -2.77
N LEU A 9 -13.90 16.26 -2.13
CA LEU A 9 -12.52 15.88 -1.79
C LEU A 9 -12.39 15.26 -0.39
N VAL A 10 -13.43 15.33 0.46
CA VAL A 10 -13.40 14.78 1.82
C VAL A 10 -12.98 13.31 1.84
N PRO A 11 -13.55 12.39 1.02
CA PRO A 11 -13.14 10.98 1.04
C PRO A 11 -11.66 10.78 0.69
N VAL A 12 -11.13 11.60 -0.23
CA VAL A 12 -9.72 11.54 -0.65
C VAL A 12 -8.80 12.00 0.48
N ILE A 13 -9.15 13.10 1.16
CA ILE A 13 -8.39 13.60 2.31
C ILE A 13 -8.35 12.53 3.42
N CYS A 14 -9.49 11.92 3.74
CA CYS A 14 -9.58 10.88 4.76
C CYS A 14 -8.70 9.67 4.44
N VAL A 15 -8.63 9.27 3.16
CA VAL A 15 -7.74 8.17 2.73
C VAL A 15 -6.26 8.57 2.83
N VAL A 16 -5.90 9.82 2.55
CA VAL A 16 -4.53 10.31 2.78
C VAL A 16 -4.16 10.17 4.26
N PHE A 17 -5.06 10.57 5.18
CA PHE A 17 -4.84 10.39 6.62
C PHE A 17 -4.78 8.92 7.03
N LEU A 18 -5.59 8.05 6.41
CA LEU A 18 -5.50 6.60 6.60
C LEU A 18 -4.11 6.08 6.24
N ILE A 19 -3.60 6.44 5.05
CA ILE A 19 -2.31 5.99 4.55
C ILE A 19 -1.18 6.49 5.45
N VAL A 20 -1.21 7.79 5.80
CA VAL A 20 -0.22 8.42 6.66
C VAL A 20 -0.24 7.76 8.04
N GLY A 21 -1.41 7.63 8.66
CA GLY A 21 -1.60 6.99 9.96
C GLY A 21 -1.10 5.55 9.98
N HIS A 22 -1.42 4.76 8.95
CA HIS A 22 -0.93 3.39 8.79
C HIS A 22 0.60 3.36 8.71
N ILE A 23 1.23 4.21 7.88
CA ILE A 23 2.69 4.27 7.74
C ILE A 23 3.34 4.66 9.07
N PHE A 24 2.81 5.66 9.78
CA PHE A 24 3.35 6.08 11.08
C PHE A 24 3.20 4.98 12.14
N ALA A 25 2.02 4.35 12.24
CA ALA A 25 1.78 3.26 13.18
C ALA A 25 2.72 2.08 12.93
N TYR A 26 2.89 1.69 11.65
CA TYR A 26 3.79 0.61 11.26
C TYR A 26 5.26 0.92 11.58
N ARG A 27 5.66 2.20 11.54
CA ARG A 27 7.03 2.60 11.90
C ARG A 27 7.28 2.65 13.40
N LEU A 28 6.34 3.21 14.16
CA LEU A 28 6.49 3.37 15.60
C LEU A 28 6.35 2.04 16.35
N ALA A 29 5.54 1.14 15.81
CA ALA A 29 5.26 -0.14 16.43
C ALA A 29 5.19 -1.28 15.39
N PRO A 30 6.32 -1.64 14.76
CA PRO A 30 6.36 -2.70 13.74
C PRO A 30 5.94 -4.08 14.28
N ALA A 31 6.01 -4.29 15.60
CA ALA A 31 5.56 -5.51 16.27
C ALA A 31 4.04 -5.73 16.18
N LEU A 32 3.25 -4.69 15.93
CA LEU A 32 1.78 -4.78 15.82
C LEU A 32 1.31 -5.47 14.54
N GLY A 33 2.18 -5.59 13.53
CA GLY A 33 1.86 -6.18 12.24
C GLY A 33 0.98 -5.28 11.35
N ALA A 34 0.84 -5.67 10.08
CA ALA A 34 0.06 -4.92 9.09
C ALA A 34 -1.43 -4.74 9.43
N PRO A 35 -2.19 -5.76 9.89
CA PRO A 35 -3.64 -5.58 10.07
C PRO A 35 -3.98 -4.55 11.16
N LEU A 36 -3.24 -4.58 12.28
CA LEU A 36 -3.50 -3.68 13.40
C LEU A 36 -3.07 -2.23 13.07
N THR A 37 -1.93 -2.06 12.42
CA THR A 37 -1.45 -0.73 11.99
C THR A 37 -2.34 -0.12 10.92
N LEU A 38 -2.93 -0.94 10.05
CA LEU A 38 -3.94 -0.51 9.09
C LEU A 38 -5.25 -0.12 9.78
N GLY A 39 -5.65 -0.84 10.83
CA GLY A 39 -6.78 -0.44 11.69
C GLY A 39 -6.58 0.91 12.38
N ILE A 40 -5.37 1.19 12.87
CA ILE A 40 -5.00 2.51 13.43
C ILE A 40 -5.11 3.61 12.36
N GLY A 41 -4.59 3.35 11.16
CA GLY A 41 -4.74 4.26 10.02
C GLY A 41 -6.21 4.53 9.69
N PHE A 42 -7.02 3.47 9.59
CA PHE A 42 -8.46 3.57 9.31
C PHE A 42 -9.19 4.42 10.35
N LEU A 43 -8.87 4.22 11.64
CA LEU A 43 -9.44 5.03 12.72
C LEU A 43 -9.02 6.50 12.58
N GLY A 44 -7.74 6.77 12.26
CA GLY A 44 -7.26 8.12 11.99
C GLY A 44 -7.99 8.81 10.84
N GLY A 45 -8.18 8.12 9.71
CA GLY A 45 -8.96 8.62 8.57
C GLY A 45 -10.43 8.85 8.92
N PHE A 46 -11.03 7.97 9.73
CA PHE A 46 -12.42 8.10 10.19
C PHE A 46 -12.61 9.28 11.14
N LEU A 47 -11.67 9.53 12.06
CA LEU A 47 -11.73 10.70 12.94
C LEU A 47 -11.66 12.01 12.14
N VAL A 48 -10.84 12.06 11.09
CA VAL A 48 -10.79 13.20 10.17
C VAL A 48 -12.10 13.34 9.40
N PHE A 49 -12.67 12.24 8.91
CA PHE A 49 -13.98 12.23 8.26
C PHE A 49 -15.06 12.83 9.18
N SER A 50 -15.17 12.36 10.42
CA SER A 50 -16.15 12.88 11.38
C SER A 50 -15.95 14.36 11.68
N ALA A 51 -14.70 14.82 11.80
CA ALA A 51 -14.39 16.24 12.02
C ALA A 51 -14.78 17.10 10.82
N LEU A 52 -14.43 16.69 9.60
CA LEU A 52 -14.74 17.42 8.37
C LEU A 52 -16.25 17.44 8.11
N GLN A 53 -16.93 16.31 8.30
CA GLN A 53 -18.38 16.25 8.14
C GLN A 53 -19.08 17.13 9.18
N GLY A 54 -18.61 17.13 10.43
CA GLY A 54 -19.14 18.00 11.49
C GLY A 54 -18.94 19.50 11.24
N MET A 55 -17.93 19.90 10.45
CA MET A 55 -17.75 21.30 10.02
C MET A 55 -18.67 21.69 8.86
N VAL A 56 -19.04 20.72 8.01
CA VAL A 56 -19.89 20.95 6.83
C VAL A 56 -21.37 20.84 7.18
N PHE A 57 -21.73 20.03 8.18
CA PHE A 57 -23.12 19.83 8.58
C PHE A 57 -23.68 21.07 9.29
N PRO A 58 -24.68 21.76 8.72
CA PRO A 58 -25.30 22.90 9.40
C PRO A 58 -26.05 22.39 10.65
N LEU A 59 -25.68 22.93 11.82
CA LEU A 59 -26.28 22.54 13.11
C LEU A 59 -27.71 23.07 13.27
N ASP A 60 -28.06 24.15 12.56
CA ASP A 60 -29.31 24.88 12.77
C ASP A 60 -30.46 24.43 11.84
N ASP A 61 -30.17 23.95 10.63
CA ASP A 61 -31.18 23.44 9.68
C ASP A 61 -30.60 22.36 8.73
N PRO A 62 -30.48 21.11 9.20
CA PRO A 62 -29.94 20.03 8.40
C PRO A 62 -30.93 19.59 7.31
N SER A 63 -30.53 19.73 6.04
CA SER A 63 -31.34 19.27 4.92
C SER A 63 -31.16 17.76 4.66
N TRP A 64 -32.15 17.12 4.04
CA TRP A 64 -32.03 15.74 3.56
C TRP A 64 -30.89 15.56 2.54
N ASN A 65 -30.56 16.62 1.81
CA ASN A 65 -29.45 16.61 0.86
C ASN A 65 -28.10 16.54 1.59
N ASP A 66 -27.94 17.26 2.71
CA ASP A 66 -26.70 17.23 3.51
C ASP A 66 -26.47 15.86 4.12
N PHE A 67 -27.55 15.22 4.60
CA PHE A 67 -27.50 13.86 5.09
C PHE A 67 -27.13 12.85 3.99
N GLY A 68 -27.75 12.98 2.81
CA GLY A 68 -27.43 12.15 1.64
C GLY A 68 -25.97 12.27 1.21
N ASN A 69 -25.44 13.50 1.19
CA ASN A 69 -24.04 13.77 0.87
C ASN A 69 -23.09 13.14 1.89
N GLY A 70 -23.38 13.27 3.19
CA GLY A 70 -22.57 12.66 4.25
C GLY A 70 -22.54 11.12 4.16
N ILE A 71 -23.65 10.49 3.79
CA ILE A 71 -23.69 9.04 3.52
C ILE A 71 -22.85 8.70 2.29
N ALA A 72 -23.00 9.47 1.20
CA ALA A 72 -22.24 9.25 -0.03
C ALA A 72 -20.73 9.34 0.22
N ASP A 73 -20.28 10.35 0.97
CA ASP A 73 -18.88 10.54 1.33
C ASP A 73 -18.36 9.43 2.24
N LEU A 74 -19.17 8.98 3.20
CA LEU A 74 -18.83 7.84 4.04
C LEU A 74 -18.64 6.57 3.21
N LEU A 75 -19.56 6.28 2.29
CA LEU A 75 -19.47 5.10 1.41
C LEU A 75 -18.25 5.21 0.48
N ALA A 76 -17.97 6.39 -0.06
CA ALA A 76 -16.77 6.64 -0.86
C ALA A 76 -15.49 6.40 -0.05
N TYR A 77 -15.42 6.92 1.19
CA TYR A 77 -14.30 6.69 2.10
C TYR A 77 -14.13 5.20 2.40
N LEU A 78 -15.20 4.48 2.73
CA LEU A 78 -15.17 3.04 3.01
C LEU A 78 -14.71 2.24 1.79
N ALA A 79 -15.18 2.58 0.59
CA ALA A 79 -14.77 1.92 -0.64
C ALA A 79 -13.27 2.11 -0.93
N LEU A 80 -12.75 3.33 -0.75
CA LEU A 80 -11.33 3.63 -0.93
C LEU A 80 -10.47 2.97 0.17
N ALA A 81 -10.91 2.99 1.42
CA ALA A 81 -10.25 2.32 2.53
C ALA A 81 -10.19 0.80 2.32
N TYR A 82 -11.28 0.20 1.85
CA TYR A 82 -11.35 -1.22 1.48
C TYR A 82 -10.39 -1.57 0.34
N THR A 83 -10.32 -0.71 -0.67
CA THR A 83 -9.37 -0.86 -1.79
C THR A 83 -7.92 -0.82 -1.29
N TYR A 84 -7.60 0.12 -0.40
CA TYR A 84 -6.28 0.21 0.20
C TYR A 84 -5.95 -0.99 1.09
N PHE A 85 -6.91 -1.46 1.89
CA PHE A 85 -6.79 -2.67 2.71
C PHE A 85 -6.42 -3.88 1.85
N HIS A 86 -7.13 -4.11 0.74
CA HIS A 86 -6.81 -5.19 -0.19
C HIS A 86 -5.44 -5.02 -0.82
N PHE A 87 -5.10 -3.81 -1.24
CA PHE A 87 -3.80 -3.52 -1.83
C PHE A 87 -2.64 -3.90 -0.89
N VAL A 88 -2.74 -3.56 0.40
CA VAL A 88 -1.72 -3.93 1.41
C VAL A 88 -1.69 -5.45 1.63
N ASN A 89 -2.86 -6.08 1.79
CA ASN A 89 -2.95 -7.51 2.07
C ASN A 89 -2.56 -8.40 0.89
N MET A 90 -2.72 -7.96 -0.36
CA MET A 90 -2.30 -8.74 -1.53
C MET A 90 -0.80 -9.03 -1.50
N GLY A 91 0.02 -8.05 -1.10
CA GLY A 91 1.48 -8.22 -0.99
C GLY A 91 1.88 -9.20 0.12
N GLU A 92 1.24 -9.11 1.29
CA GLU A 92 1.51 -10.03 2.40
C GLU A 92 1.01 -11.45 2.11
N THR A 93 -0.23 -11.55 1.62
CA THR A 93 -0.88 -12.83 1.30
C THR A 93 -0.09 -13.58 0.24
N ALA A 94 0.33 -12.92 -0.84
CA ALA A 94 1.14 -13.55 -1.88
C ALA A 94 2.46 -14.12 -1.34
N ARG A 95 3.10 -13.43 -0.37
CA ARG A 95 4.31 -13.92 0.28
C ARG A 95 4.02 -15.15 1.15
N ARG A 96 2.97 -15.08 1.97
CA ARG A 96 2.56 -16.19 2.85
C ARG A 96 2.18 -17.43 2.05
N VAL A 97 1.34 -17.29 1.02
CA VAL A 97 0.93 -18.38 0.14
C VAL A 97 2.14 -19.01 -0.54
N ARG A 98 3.10 -18.22 -1.03
CA ARG A 98 4.31 -18.76 -1.63
C ARG A 98 5.13 -19.59 -0.63
N ILE A 99 5.35 -19.08 0.57
CA ILE A 99 6.07 -19.83 1.62
C ILE A 99 5.35 -21.15 1.93
N LEU A 100 4.03 -21.13 2.07
CA LEU A 100 3.23 -22.33 2.33
C LEU A 100 3.29 -23.35 1.18
N ILE A 101 3.27 -22.89 -0.08
CA ILE A 101 3.42 -23.78 -1.25
C ILE A 101 4.79 -24.45 -1.25
N GLU A 102 5.86 -23.71 -0.96
CA GLU A 102 7.19 -24.29 -0.88
C GLU A 102 7.30 -25.28 0.29
N MET A 103 6.79 -24.93 1.48
CA MET A 103 6.74 -25.87 2.62
C MET A 103 5.96 -27.15 2.29
N ASN A 104 4.85 -27.04 1.55
CA ASN A 104 4.05 -28.20 1.16
C ASN A 104 4.77 -29.17 0.20
N ARG A 105 5.88 -28.74 -0.44
CA ARG A 105 6.70 -29.63 -1.29
C ARG A 105 7.64 -30.52 -0.50
N PHE A 106 7.81 -30.27 0.80
CA PHE A 106 8.72 -31.01 1.69
C PHE A 106 7.91 -31.60 2.86
N PRO A 107 7.45 -32.86 2.74
CA PRO A 107 6.55 -33.51 3.71
C PRO A 107 7.14 -33.60 5.13
N ASP A 108 8.47 -33.70 5.22
CA ASP A 108 9.20 -33.81 6.49
C ASP A 108 9.46 -32.45 7.16
N GLY A 109 8.94 -31.37 6.56
CA GLY A 109 9.22 -30.00 6.97
C GLY A 109 10.50 -29.45 6.34
N LEU A 110 10.76 -28.17 6.59
CA LEU A 110 12.00 -27.49 6.23
C LEU A 110 12.55 -26.80 7.47
N ASP A 111 13.84 -26.95 7.71
CA ASP A 111 14.53 -26.12 8.69
C ASP A 111 14.64 -24.67 8.17
N ARG A 112 14.86 -23.73 9.09
CA ARG A 112 14.91 -22.30 8.80
C ARG A 112 16.01 -21.96 7.79
N GLU A 113 17.15 -22.64 7.83
CA GLU A 113 18.22 -22.46 6.85
C GLU A 113 17.84 -22.97 5.45
N GLU A 114 17.09 -24.07 5.38
CA GLU A 114 16.59 -24.63 4.12
C GLU A 114 15.52 -23.73 3.49
N ILE A 115 14.65 -23.13 4.30
CA ILE A 115 13.71 -22.09 3.84
C ILE A 115 14.47 -20.89 3.28
N HIS A 116 15.53 -20.43 3.96
CA HIS A 116 16.35 -19.32 3.47
C HIS A 116 17.10 -19.68 2.17
N PHE A 117 17.52 -20.93 2.01
CA PHE A 117 18.18 -21.43 0.81
C PHE A 117 17.22 -21.63 -0.38
N LEU A 118 15.99 -22.10 -0.14
CA LEU A 118 14.95 -22.20 -1.18
C LEU A 118 14.39 -20.83 -1.55
N TYR A 119 14.31 -19.91 -0.58
CA TYR A 119 14.00 -18.50 -0.83
C TYR A 119 15.23 -17.71 -1.33
N ASN A 120 16.37 -18.38 -1.58
CA ASN A 120 17.58 -17.72 -2.03
C ASN A 120 17.26 -16.97 -3.33
N ALA A 121 17.67 -15.70 -3.35
CA ALA A 121 17.10 -14.68 -4.20
C ALA A 121 17.21 -14.99 -5.70
N ARG A 122 18.04 -15.96 -6.11
CA ARG A 122 18.34 -16.32 -7.50
C ARG A 122 17.09 -16.67 -8.31
N GLU A 123 16.27 -17.64 -7.91
CA GLU A 123 15.10 -18.02 -8.72
C GLU A 123 14.07 -16.88 -8.80
N MET A 124 13.90 -16.14 -7.71
CA MET A 124 13.03 -14.96 -7.68
C MET A 124 13.58 -13.84 -8.59
N ILE A 125 14.89 -13.62 -8.60
CA ILE A 125 15.57 -12.66 -9.45
C ILE A 125 15.45 -13.08 -10.91
N ASP A 126 15.68 -14.35 -11.24
CA ASP A 126 15.62 -14.88 -12.61
C ASP A 126 14.19 -14.75 -13.17
N ARG A 127 13.16 -15.12 -12.40
CA ARG A 127 11.76 -14.92 -12.80
C ARG A 127 11.44 -13.43 -13.00
N ARG A 128 12.00 -12.53 -12.18
CA ARG A 128 11.80 -11.09 -12.32
C ARG A 128 12.52 -10.52 -13.55
N ILE A 129 13.78 -10.90 -13.77
CA ILE A 129 14.58 -10.51 -14.94
C ILE A 129 13.89 -11.00 -16.21
N LYS A 130 13.46 -12.27 -16.25
CA LYS A 130 12.72 -12.80 -17.40
C LYS A 130 11.48 -11.98 -17.70
N ARG A 131 10.65 -11.67 -16.69
CA ARG A 131 9.44 -10.85 -16.89
C ARG A 131 9.77 -9.43 -17.37
N LEU A 132 10.82 -8.80 -16.84
CA LEU A 132 11.27 -7.48 -17.29
C LEU A 132 11.77 -7.53 -18.74
N SER A 133 12.42 -8.62 -19.14
CA SER A 133 12.85 -8.85 -20.52
C SER A 133 11.65 -9.08 -21.45
N ASP A 134 10.72 -9.96 -21.06
CA ASP A 134 9.51 -10.30 -21.83
C ASP A 134 8.62 -9.05 -22.06
N THR A 135 8.64 -8.08 -21.15
CA THR A 135 7.89 -6.82 -21.24
C THR A 135 8.67 -5.67 -21.90
N GLY A 136 9.87 -5.95 -22.43
CA GLY A 136 10.74 -4.96 -23.08
C GLY A 136 11.29 -3.88 -22.14
N GLN A 137 11.20 -4.08 -20.83
CA GLN A 137 11.67 -3.13 -19.82
C GLN A 137 13.20 -3.21 -19.64
N ILE A 138 13.79 -4.38 -19.87
CA ILE A 138 15.23 -4.58 -19.96
C ILE A 138 15.56 -5.42 -21.20
N PHE A 139 16.79 -5.33 -21.68
CA PHE A 139 17.31 -6.20 -22.73
C PHE A 139 18.74 -6.63 -22.40
N GLU A 140 19.16 -7.76 -22.93
CA GLU A 140 20.50 -8.29 -22.72
C GLU A 140 21.38 -8.02 -23.94
N GLN A 141 22.58 -7.47 -23.72
CA GLN A 141 23.57 -7.26 -24.76
C GLN A 141 24.96 -7.61 -24.21
N ASN A 142 25.69 -8.51 -24.86
CA ASN A 142 27.03 -8.96 -24.46
C ASN A 142 27.10 -9.47 -23.00
N GLY A 143 26.10 -10.24 -22.55
CA GLY A 143 26.04 -10.77 -21.18
C GLY A 143 25.78 -9.73 -20.10
N ARG A 144 25.33 -8.52 -20.47
CA ARG A 144 24.96 -7.44 -19.54
C ARG A 144 23.51 -7.01 -19.79
N LEU A 145 22.81 -6.69 -18.71
CA LEU A 145 21.42 -6.22 -18.75
C LEU A 145 21.36 -4.68 -18.82
N TYR A 146 20.58 -4.16 -19.76
CA TYR A 146 20.36 -2.73 -19.99
C TYR A 146 18.88 -2.39 -19.85
N ILE A 147 18.58 -1.14 -19.50
CA ILE A 147 17.21 -0.65 -19.39
C ILE A 147 16.67 -0.34 -20.79
N GLY A 148 15.59 -1.01 -21.19
CA GLY A 148 14.93 -0.82 -22.48
C GLY A 148 13.91 0.33 -22.50
N ASN A 149 13.28 0.64 -21.36
CA ASN A 149 12.20 1.63 -21.29
C ASN A 149 12.46 2.73 -20.24
N GLN A 150 12.47 4.00 -20.69
CA GLN A 150 12.66 5.19 -19.84
C GLN A 150 11.52 5.42 -18.84
N THR A 151 10.29 5.01 -19.15
CA THR A 151 9.13 5.16 -18.23
C THR A 151 9.34 4.38 -16.94
N VAL A 152 9.90 3.17 -17.03
CA VAL A 152 10.23 2.35 -15.86
C VAL A 152 11.33 3.00 -15.02
N ARG A 153 12.29 3.65 -15.68
CA ARG A 153 13.34 4.42 -15.00
C ARG A 153 12.75 5.61 -14.24
N VAL A 154 11.84 6.38 -14.83
CA VAL A 154 11.16 7.50 -14.16
C VAL A 154 10.38 7.01 -12.95
N MET A 155 9.59 5.94 -13.10
CA MET A 155 8.88 5.31 -11.98
C MET A 155 9.83 4.84 -10.87
N ALA A 156 10.97 4.23 -11.24
CA ALA A 156 11.96 3.79 -10.26
C ALA A 156 12.56 4.97 -9.47
N VAL A 157 12.80 6.11 -10.13
CA VAL A 157 13.29 7.34 -9.47
C VAL A 157 12.23 7.91 -8.52
N ILE A 158 10.97 7.98 -8.95
CA ILE A 158 9.85 8.43 -8.10
C ILE A 158 9.74 7.52 -6.86
N ILE A 159 9.74 6.21 -7.06
CA ILE A 159 9.70 5.22 -5.97
C ILE A 159 10.92 5.37 -5.06
N ALA A 160 12.13 5.63 -5.60
CA ALA A 160 13.34 5.83 -4.80
C ALA A 160 13.26 7.11 -3.97
N LEU A 161 12.70 8.19 -4.50
CA LEU A 161 12.42 9.43 -3.78
C LEU A 161 11.41 9.19 -2.65
N PHE A 162 10.29 8.55 -2.94
CA PHE A 162 9.31 8.16 -1.91
C PHE A 162 9.94 7.25 -0.86
N LYS A 163 10.72 6.25 -1.27
CA LYS A 163 11.46 5.38 -0.34
C LYS A 163 12.43 6.17 0.50
N ARG A 164 13.14 7.15 -0.05
CA ARG A 164 14.06 7.98 0.74
C ARG A 164 13.31 8.81 1.77
N LEU A 165 12.17 9.40 1.38
CA LEU A 165 11.28 10.13 2.28
C LEU A 165 10.65 9.21 3.35
N ILE A 166 10.41 7.94 2.99
CA ILE A 166 9.76 6.94 3.84
C ILE A 166 10.76 6.14 4.70
N PHE A 167 11.99 5.93 4.28
CA PHE A 167 12.96 5.01 4.92
C PHE A 167 14.27 5.69 5.34
N VAL A 168 14.21 6.98 5.72
CA VAL A 168 15.38 7.83 6.06
C VAL A 168 16.44 7.15 6.97
N ASN A 169 16.09 6.16 7.82
CA ASN A 169 17.00 5.59 8.84
C ASN A 169 17.30 4.08 8.78
N ARG A 170 17.19 3.37 7.64
CA ARG A 170 17.54 1.92 7.58
C ARG A 170 18.58 1.50 6.53
N LEU A 171 19.34 2.44 5.98
CA LEU A 171 20.48 2.12 5.10
C LEU A 171 21.82 2.43 5.79
N GLN A 172 22.03 1.88 6.98
CA GLN A 172 23.35 1.75 7.62
C GLN A 172 23.35 0.55 8.60
N THR A 173 23.27 -0.67 8.06
CA THR A 173 23.81 -1.91 8.67
C THR A 173 23.93 -2.95 7.56
#